data_AF-A0A9D7KNF5-F1
#
_entry.id   AF-A0A9D7KNF5-F1
#
_cell.length_a   1.000
_cell.length_b   1.000
_cell.length_c   1.000
_cell.angle_alpha   90.00
_cell.angle_beta   90.00
_cell.angle_gamma   90.00
#
_symmetry.space_group_name_H-M   'P 1'
#
loop_
_entity.id
_entity.type
_entity.pdbx_description
1 polymer ?
#
loop_
_entity_poly.entity_id
_entity_poly.type
_entity_poly.pdbx_seq_one_letter_code
_entity_poly.pdbx_strand_id
1 'polypeptide(L)'
;MSKLQEDNVWVGIGVSIFFSIFMFYVLVTLNQNLIGKPFNGREFGGIRERFIATLAVFFNIIPFIIYLRAKKDHSMRGVGIVTVLLALFVVVFYYL
;
A
#
# COMPACT_ATOMS: atom_id res chain seq x y z
N MET A 1 25.32 -13.22 -2.00
CA MET A 1 23.94 -12.86 -2.40
C MET A 1 23.23 -12.26 -1.20
N SER A 2 22.59 -11.10 -1.34
CA SER A 2 21.89 -10.45 -0.22
C SER A 2 20.65 -11.24 0.16
N LYS A 3 20.35 -11.42 1.46
CA LYS A 3 19.16 -12.16 1.96
C LYS A 3 17.83 -11.61 1.43
N LEU A 4 17.81 -10.34 0.98
CA LEU A 4 16.64 -9.71 0.33
C LEU A 4 16.39 -10.21 -1.10
N GLN A 5 17.37 -10.89 -1.71
CA GLN A 5 17.23 -11.47 -3.04
C GLN A 5 16.73 -12.91 -3.03
N GLU A 6 16.67 -13.56 -1.87
CA GLU A 6 16.12 -14.91 -1.74
C GLU A 6 14.62 -14.90 -2.06
N ASP A 7 14.17 -15.91 -2.79
CA ASP A 7 12.75 -16.11 -3.02
C ASP A 7 12.12 -16.76 -1.79
N ASN A 8 11.67 -15.91 -0.87
CA ASN A 8 11.11 -16.34 0.40
C ASN A 8 9.81 -15.59 0.68
N VAL A 9 8.80 -16.31 1.13
CA VAL A 9 7.50 -15.77 1.54
C VAL A 9 7.68 -14.65 2.57
N TRP A 10 8.62 -14.79 3.51
CA TRP A 10 8.90 -13.78 4.53
C TRP A 10 9.38 -12.43 3.95
N VAL A 11 10.17 -12.46 2.88
CA VAL A 11 10.61 -11.23 2.19
C VAL A 11 9.41 -10.55 1.53
N GLY A 12 8.53 -11.34 0.90
CA GLY A 12 7.27 -10.85 0.35
C GLY A 12 6.36 -10.20 1.40
N ILE A 13 6.21 -10.84 2.55
CA ILE A 13 5.42 -10.33 3.69
C ILE A 13 5.99 -8.99 4.17
N GLY A 14 7.30 -8.96 4.48
CA GLY A 14 7.95 -7.77 5.01
C GLY A 14 7.86 -6.57 4.06
N VAL A 15 8.09 -6.82 2.76
CA VAL A 15 8.02 -5.77 1.73
C VAL A 15 6.59 -5.26 1.58
N SER A 16 5.58 -6.13 1.57
CA SER A 16 4.18 -5.75 1.45
C SER A 16 3.69 -4.87 2.61
N ILE A 17 4.00 -5.28 3.85
CA ILE A 17 3.65 -4.51 5.05
C ILE A 17 4.33 -3.13 5.02
N PHE A 18 5.66 -3.12 4.81
CA PHE A 18 6.42 -1.88 4.77
C PHE A 18 5.91 -0.94 3.68
N PHE A 19 5.68 -1.46 2.47
CA PHE A 19 5.22 -0.68 1.33
C PHE A 19 3.82 -0.09 1.57
N SER A 20 2.90 -0.87 2.14
CA SER A 20 1.55 -0.38 2.49
C SER A 20 1.60 0.77 3.50
N ILE A 21 2.37 0.62 4.58
CA ILE A 21 2.50 1.66 5.62
C ILE A 21 3.16 2.91 5.05
N PHE A 22 4.24 2.73 4.28
CA PHE A 22 4.94 3.82 3.63
C PHE A 22 4.03 4.58 2.66
N MET A 23 3.27 3.87 1.82
CA MET A 23 2.34 4.49 0.87
C MET A 23 1.20 5.20 1.58
N PHE A 24 0.68 4.65 2.68
CA PHE A 24 -0.30 5.34 3.51
C PHE A 24 0.24 6.68 4.02
N TYR A 25 1.44 6.68 4.60
CA TYR A 25 2.09 7.89 5.11
C TYR A 25 2.30 8.94 4.00
N VAL A 26 2.78 8.51 2.83
CA VAL A 26 2.96 9.39 1.67
C VAL A 26 1.63 10.00 1.24
N LEU A 27 0.57 9.21 1.12
CA LEU A 27 -0.75 9.70 0.70
C LEU A 27 -1.38 10.65 1.71
N VAL A 28 -1.26 10.37 3.01
CA VAL A 28 -1.74 11.27 4.07
C VAL A 28 -0.98 12.60 4.02
N THR A 29 0.35 12.54 3.89
CA THR A 29 1.20 13.73 3.80
C THR A 29 0.86 14.56 2.57
N LEU A 30 0.65 13.92 1.41
CA LEU A 30 0.20 14.60 0.19
C LEU A 30 -1.17 15.24 0.37
N ASN A 31 -2.13 14.51 0.97
CA ASN A 31 -3.46 15.02 1.25
C ASN A 31 -3.41 16.27 2.13
N GLN A 32 -2.66 16.22 3.24
CA GLN A 32 -2.49 17.35 4.15
C GLN A 32 -1.83 18.56 3.49
N ASN A 33 -0.81 18.34 2.65
CA ASN A 33 -0.14 19.42 1.90
C ASN A 33 -1.01 20.05 0.81
N LEU A 34 -2.10 19.41 0.41
CA LEU A 34 -3.05 19.91 -0.57
C LEU A 34 -4.25 20.60 0.08
N ILE A 35 -4.60 20.27 1.33
CA ILE A 35 -5.70 20.91 2.05
C ILE A 35 -5.46 22.42 2.12
N GLY A 36 -6.51 23.20 1.80
CA GLY A 36 -6.46 24.66 1.81
C GLY A 36 -5.74 25.28 0.61
N LYS A 37 -5.16 24.48 -0.31
CA LYS A 37 -4.65 25.02 -1.57
C LYS A 37 -5.81 25.27 -2.55
N PRO A 38 -5.83 26.42 -3.25
CA PRO A 38 -6.84 26.70 -4.25
C PRO A 38 -6.64 25.75 -5.44
N PHE A 39 -7.65 24.92 -5.71
CA PHE A 39 -7.73 24.06 -6.87
C PHE A 39 -8.99 24.44 -7.66
N ASN A 40 -8.82 24.98 -8.86
CA ASN A 40 -9.93 25.42 -9.72
C ASN A 40 -10.90 26.41 -9.03
N GLY A 41 -10.35 27.38 -8.27
CA GLY A 41 -11.13 28.41 -7.57
C GLY A 41 -11.87 27.92 -6.32
N ARG A 42 -11.69 26.66 -5.90
CA ARG A 42 -12.22 26.11 -4.64
C ARG A 42 -11.08 25.60 -3.78
N GLU A 43 -11.21 25.72 -2.46
CA GLU A 43 -10.25 25.12 -1.54
C GLU A 43 -10.39 23.61 -1.56
N PHE A 44 -9.27 22.90 -1.62
CA PHE A 44 -9.28 21.45 -1.51
C PHE A 44 -9.64 21.03 -0.08
N GLY A 45 -10.82 20.42 0.09
CA GLY A 45 -11.35 19.98 1.39
C GLY A 45 -10.73 18.69 1.94
N GLY A 46 -9.77 18.09 1.23
CA GLY A 46 -9.11 16.85 1.63
C GLY A 46 -9.86 15.58 1.23
N ILE A 47 -9.11 14.49 1.20
CA ILE A 47 -9.59 13.12 0.96
C ILE A 47 -9.81 12.44 2.32
N ARG A 48 -10.88 11.64 2.42
CA ARG A 48 -11.19 10.86 3.63
C ARG A 48 -10.13 9.79 3.87
N GLU A 49 -9.75 9.60 5.12
CA GLU A 49 -8.73 8.62 5.53
C GLU A 49 -9.05 7.19 5.08
N ARG A 50 -10.32 6.76 5.15
CA ARG A 50 -10.76 5.44 4.64
C ARG A 50 -10.40 5.19 3.17
N PHE A 51 -10.46 6.23 2.33
CA PHE A 51 -10.09 6.12 0.92
C PHE A 51 -8.57 6.03 0.78
N ILE A 52 -7.82 6.81 1.56
CA ILE A 52 -6.36 6.76 1.59
C ILE A 52 -5.87 5.37 2.07
N ALA A 53 -6.48 4.82 3.11
CA ALA A 53 -6.17 3.49 3.63
C ALA A 53 -6.42 2.40 2.59
N THR A 54 -7.58 2.44 1.92
CA THR A 54 -7.90 1.51 0.83
C THR A 54 -6.89 1.62 -0.30
N LEU A 55 -6.56 2.85 -0.73
CA LEU A 55 -5.61 3.10 -1.81
C LEU A 55 -4.20 2.60 -1.45
N ALA A 56 -3.77 2.80 -0.21
CA ALA A 56 -2.47 2.32 0.29
C ALA A 56 -2.33 0.79 0.19
N VAL A 57 -3.39 0.03 0.49
CA VAL A 57 -3.38 -1.43 0.31
C VAL A 57 -3.33 -1.82 -1.17
N PHE A 58 -4.07 -1.11 -2.04
CA PHE A 58 -4.01 -1.33 -3.49
C PHE A 58 -2.61 -1.13 -4.08
N PHE A 59 -1.80 -0.25 -3.48
CA PHE A 59 -0.43 -0.03 -3.94
C PHE A 59 0.48 -1.27 -3.80
N ASN A 60 0.11 -2.29 -3.02
CA ASN A 60 0.81 -3.59 -3.03
C ASN A 60 0.81 -4.30 -4.38
N ILE A 61 -0.03 -3.88 -5.34
CA ILE A 61 0.05 -4.33 -6.73
C ILE A 61 1.44 -4.03 -7.33
N ILE A 62 2.11 -2.95 -6.91
CA ILE A 62 3.45 -2.60 -7.41
C ILE A 62 4.48 -3.68 -7.07
N PRO A 63 4.76 -4.00 -5.78
CA PRO A 63 5.70 -5.07 -5.45
C PRO A 63 5.23 -6.43 -5.99
N PHE A 64 3.92 -6.67 -6.11
CA PHE A 64 3.38 -7.87 -6.72
C PHE A 64 3.80 -8.02 -8.20
N ILE A 65 3.63 -6.96 -9.01
CA ILE A 65 4.04 -6.96 -10.43
C ILE A 65 5.57 -7.09 -10.55
N ILE A 66 6.34 -6.45 -9.67
CA ILE A 66 7.80 -6.56 -9.66
C ILE A 66 8.22 -8.01 -9.42
N TYR A 67 7.65 -8.69 -8.42
CA TYR A 67 7.97 -10.09 -8.14
C TYR A 67 7.47 -11.06 -9.20
N LEU A 68 6.32 -10.78 -9.82
CA LEU A 68 5.84 -11.52 -10.98
C LEU A 68 6.85 -11.46 -12.14
N ARG A 69 7.37 -10.26 -12.46
CA ARG A 69 8.38 -10.10 -13.52
C ARG A 69 9.72 -10.73 -13.16
N ALA A 70 10.09 -10.72 -11.88
CA ALA A 70 11.32 -11.32 -11.37
C ALA A 70 11.24 -12.85 -11.18
N LYS A 71 10.10 -13.48 -11.50
CA LYS A 71 9.84 -14.93 -11.29
C LYS A 71 10.09 -15.37 -9.84
N LYS A 72 9.71 -14.53 -8.87
CA LYS A 72 9.83 -14.82 -7.43
C LYS A 72 8.49 -15.27 -6.85
N ASP A 73 8.14 -16.52 -7.09
CA ASP A 73 6.80 -17.05 -6.81
C ASP A 73 6.50 -17.09 -5.30
N HIS A 74 7.47 -17.42 -4.46
CA HIS A 74 7.27 -17.46 -3.00
C HIS A 74 7.07 -16.05 -2.42
N SER A 75 7.89 -15.10 -2.86
CA SER A 75 7.79 -13.69 -2.45
C SER A 75 6.47 -13.08 -2.92
N MET A 76 6.04 -13.39 -4.14
CA MET A 76 4.75 -12.95 -4.68
C MET A 76 3.57 -13.47 -3.85
N ARG A 77 3.59 -14.74 -3.43
CA ARG A 77 2.58 -15.31 -2.52
C ARG A 77 2.52 -14.55 -1.19
N GLY A 78 3.68 -14.21 -0.62
CA GLY A 78 3.76 -13.41 0.61
C GLY A 78 3.09 -12.05 0.46
N VAL A 79 3.34 -11.35 -0.65
CA VAL A 79 2.69 -10.05 -0.95
C VAL A 79 1.18 -10.21 -1.07
N GLY A 80 0.72 -11.24 -1.81
CA GLY A 80 -0.71 -11.50 -2.00
C GLY A 80 -1.45 -11.76 -0.69
N ILE A 81 -0.91 -12.64 0.15
CA ILE A 81 -1.50 -12.97 1.47
C ILE A 81 -1.64 -11.70 2.32
N VAL A 82 -0.58 -10.91 2.44
CA VAL A 82 -0.61 -9.67 3.23
C VAL A 82 -1.60 -8.67 2.66
N THR A 83 -1.68 -8.55 1.33
CA THR A 83 -2.61 -7.61 0.69
C THR A 83 -4.06 -7.95 1.02
N VAL A 84 -4.43 -9.23 0.97
CA VAL A 84 -5.78 -9.68 1.34
C VAL A 84 -6.05 -9.43 2.82
N LEU A 85 -5.10 -9.75 3.71
CA LEU A 85 -5.26 -9.49 5.15
C LEU A 85 -5.42 -8.01 5.47
N LEU A 86 -4.61 -7.15 4.84
CA LEU A 86 -4.72 -5.69 5.01
C LEU A 86 -6.02 -5.15 4.43
N ALA A 87 -6.49 -5.68 3.29
CA ALA A 87 -7.76 -5.29 2.72
C ALA A 87 -8.93 -5.63 3.66
N LEU A 88 -8.93 -6.85 4.23
CA LEU A 88 -9.90 -7.25 5.24
C LEU A 88 -9.83 -6.36 6.48
N PHE A 89 -8.62 -6.05 6.96
CA PHE A 89 -8.41 -5.14 8.08
C PHE A 89 -9.02 -3.75 7.80
N VAL A 90 -8.77 -3.17 6.62
CA VAL A 90 -9.33 -1.88 6.23
C VAL A 90 -10.86 -1.94 6.17
N VAL A 91 -11.45 -3.01 5.63
CA VAL A 91 -12.90 -3.19 5.59
C VAL A 91 -13.48 -3.22 7.01
N VAL A 92 -12.89 -4.03 7.91
CA VAL A 92 -13.39 -4.16 9.28
C VAL A 92 -13.24 -2.88 10.09
N PHE A 93 -12.14 -2.14 9.94
CA PHE A 93 -11.89 -0.94 10.76
C PHE A 93 -12.55 0.33 10.24
N TYR A 94 -12.77 0.46 8.93
CA TYR A 94 -13.27 1.71 8.32
C TYR A 94 -14.68 1.63 7.73
N TYR A 95 -15.21 0.43 7.50
CA TYR A 95 -16.47 0.24 6.77
C TYR A 95 -17.53 -0.55 7.53
N LEU A 96 -17.14 -1.31 8.56
CA LEU A 96 -18.04 -1.96 9.52
C LEU A 96 -18.04 -1.18 10.84
#